data_AF-A0A0F8XIX4-F1
#
_entry.id   AF-A0A0F8XIX4-F1
#
_cell.length_a   1.000
_cell.length_b   1.000
_cell.length_c   1.000
_cell.angle_alpha   90.00
_cell.angle_beta   90.00
_cell.angle_gamma   90.00
#
_symmetry.space_group_name_H-M   'P 1'
#
loop_
_entity.id
_entity.type
_entity.pdbx_description
1 polymer ?
#
loop_
_entity_poly.entity_id
_entity_poly.type
_entity_poly.pdbx_seq_one_letter_code
_entity_poly.pdbx_strand_id
1 'polypeptide(L)'
;TKSILRYDFYYNLRIFIAARPIFRQDVKRDELLAELLGYLDYLTTDIKNINRQCAVLKEADISAKQLLTMADLFNKPMSIDTSIYDSDTKIFSKKMKAIDFSIPPNMPLDKAYTVHNENLGIPVKAPKILLGTAYRQGVLTKTKMHLHLHDLIHHVFISGLSGVGKSRFIGFLANQIKNQRAHVGILVINLVKKGEEGFYNPDIILRKKDLEFRVPYFIPDKDIEVICKQVAAYLVSSLGLKNVILSITKNVLYNDCIKKGFPKQHPESVFMEVIEWLKTNPYHPKFNTNITRAIENRVLSLLSSPFIKNILKLGPVPNWFIEWTKGKNVYIELSNFTEDGKRVITHAIFQMIRTLLPELRT
;
A
#
# COMPACT_ATOMS: atom_id res chain seq x y z
N THR A 1 36.06 27.25 31.89
CA THR A 1 36.12 25.84 32.35
C THR A 1 35.55 24.97 31.26
N LYS A 2 36.31 23.93 30.92
CA LYS A 2 36.32 23.19 29.65
C LYS A 2 34.97 22.61 29.22
N SER A 3 34.63 22.81 27.94
CA SER A 3 33.69 21.97 27.21
C SER A 3 34.21 20.54 27.17
N ILE A 4 33.42 19.58 27.64
CA ILE A 4 33.77 18.16 27.62
C ILE A 4 32.88 17.47 26.58
N LEU A 5 33.50 17.27 25.41
CA LEU A 5 33.37 16.14 24.49
C LEU A 5 32.03 15.98 23.74
N ARG A 6 32.04 16.49 22.50
CA ARG A 6 31.36 15.87 21.36
C ARG A 6 31.72 14.38 21.31
N TYR A 7 30.74 13.51 21.52
CA TYR A 7 30.83 12.14 21.03
C TYR A 7 30.43 12.14 19.57
N ASP A 8 31.41 12.36 18.69
CA ASP A 8 31.30 11.84 17.33
C ASP A 8 31.28 10.32 17.47
N PHE A 9 30.10 9.71 17.36
CA PHE A 9 29.97 8.26 17.34
C PHE A 9 30.53 7.75 16.02
N TYR A 10 31.83 7.45 16.01
CA TYR A 10 32.47 6.72 14.93
C TYR A 10 32.04 5.26 15.03
N TYR A 11 31.20 4.83 14.09
CA TYR A 11 30.86 3.42 13.93
C TYR A 11 32.01 2.72 13.19
N ASN A 12 32.65 1.74 13.82
CA ASN A 12 33.64 0.90 13.19
C ASN A 12 32.95 -0.19 12.36
N LEU A 13 32.87 0.02 11.05
CA LEU A 13 32.42 -0.99 10.10
C LEU A 13 33.62 -1.86 9.68
N ARG A 14 33.60 -3.16 9.99
CA ARG A 14 34.63 -4.12 9.52
C ARG A 14 34.09 -4.88 8.32
N ILE A 15 34.80 -4.78 7.20
CA ILE A 15 34.45 -5.42 5.93
C ILE A 15 35.34 -6.65 5.76
N PHE A 16 34.72 -7.78 5.45
CA PHE A 16 35.40 -9.05 5.23
C PHE A 16 35.55 -9.30 3.74
N ILE A 17 36.79 -9.45 3.26
CA ILE A 17 37.08 -9.81 1.86
C ILE A 17 37.60 -11.25 1.85
N ALA A 18 36.89 -12.13 1.15
CA ALA A 18 37.35 -13.49 0.87
C ALA A 18 38.07 -13.50 -0.49
N ALA A 19 39.40 -13.50 -0.48
CA ALA A 19 40.18 -13.72 -1.69
C ALA A 19 40.26 -15.22 -1.99
N ARG A 20 39.84 -15.64 -3.19
CA ARG A 20 40.15 -16.97 -3.73
C ARG A 20 41.31 -16.82 -4.71
N PRO A 21 42.47 -17.46 -4.49
CA PRO A 21 43.51 -17.49 -5.50
C PRO A 21 42.97 -18.16 -6.78
N ILE A 22 43.12 -17.49 -7.91
CA ILE A 22 42.89 -18.10 -9.23
C ILE A 22 44.14 -18.90 -9.55
N PHE A 23 44.06 -20.22 -9.34
CA PHE A 23 45.16 -21.10 -9.70
C PHE A 23 45.17 -21.30 -11.21
N ARG A 24 46.05 -20.57 -11.90
CA ARG A 24 46.43 -20.93 -13.28
C ARG A 24 47.44 -22.07 -13.19
N GLN A 25 47.23 -23.13 -13.96
CA GLN A 25 48.00 -24.37 -13.85
C GLN A 25 49.47 -24.20 -14.29
N ASP A 26 49.80 -23.03 -14.85
CA ASP A 26 51.03 -22.79 -15.62
C ASP A 26 52.05 -21.91 -14.86
N VAL A 27 51.74 -21.50 -13.62
CA VAL A 27 52.56 -20.57 -12.83
C VAL A 27 53.02 -21.24 -11.51
N LYS A 28 54.32 -21.14 -11.19
CA LYS A 28 54.87 -21.66 -9.94
C LYS A 28 54.17 -21.01 -8.74
N ARG A 29 53.81 -21.81 -7.72
CA ARG A 29 53.01 -21.37 -6.56
C ARG A 29 53.59 -20.19 -5.80
N ASP A 30 54.91 -20.06 -5.82
CA ASP A 30 55.64 -19.03 -5.06
C ASP A 30 55.64 -17.66 -5.75
N GLU A 31 55.15 -17.58 -6.99
CA GLU A 31 55.06 -16.35 -7.80
C GLU A 31 53.62 -15.82 -7.93
N LEU A 32 52.62 -16.52 -7.37
CA LEU A 32 51.22 -16.12 -7.43
C LEU A 32 50.90 -15.04 -6.39
N LEU A 33 50.92 -13.78 -6.84
CA LEU A 33 50.42 -12.64 -6.07
C LEU A 33 48.89 -12.58 -6.14
N ALA A 34 48.24 -12.25 -5.03
CA ALA A 34 46.80 -12.02 -4.99
C ALA A 34 46.45 -10.79 -5.85
N GLU A 35 45.55 -10.96 -6.82
CA GLU A 35 45.07 -9.87 -7.68
C GLU A 35 43.74 -9.34 -7.15
N LEU A 36 43.65 -8.02 -6.93
CA LEU A 36 42.43 -7.36 -6.46
C LEU A 36 41.49 -7.14 -7.66
N LEU A 37 40.42 -7.93 -7.75
CA LEU A 37 39.50 -7.91 -8.90
C LEU A 37 38.36 -6.88 -8.80
N GLY A 38 38.27 -6.10 -7.72
CA GLY A 38 37.26 -5.06 -7.58
C GLY A 38 37.35 -4.26 -6.29
N TYR A 39 36.82 -3.04 -6.33
CA TYR A 39 36.72 -2.13 -5.20
C TYR A 39 35.31 -2.15 -4.63
N LEU A 40 35.19 -2.06 -3.30
CA LEU A 40 33.92 -1.74 -2.66
C LEU A 40 33.85 -0.21 -2.53
N ASP A 41 33.34 0.46 -3.55
CA ASP A 41 33.34 1.92 -3.60
C ASP A 41 32.28 2.55 -2.68
N TYR A 42 31.20 1.81 -2.35
CA TYR A 42 30.10 2.32 -1.53
C TYR A 42 29.48 1.20 -0.68
N LEU A 43 29.17 1.53 0.58
CA LEU A 43 28.35 0.70 1.46
C LEU A 43 27.18 1.55 1.96
N THR A 44 25.98 1.23 1.52
CA THR A 44 24.76 1.96 1.91
C THR A 44 24.12 1.28 3.12
N THR A 45 23.88 2.04 4.19
CA THR A 45 23.16 1.55 5.37
C THR A 45 21.84 2.29 5.49
N ASP A 46 20.75 1.57 5.78
CA ASP A 46 19.46 2.20 6.16
C ASP A 46 19.45 2.73 7.60
N ILE A 47 20.55 2.55 8.32
CA ILE A 47 20.76 3.10 9.66
C ILE A 47 20.94 4.61 9.54
N LYS A 48 20.06 5.35 10.21
CA LYS A 48 20.05 6.81 10.20
C LYS A 48 20.23 7.32 11.62
N ASN A 49 21.00 8.39 11.77
CA ASN A 49 21.08 9.08 13.06
C ASN A 49 19.76 9.81 13.39
N ILE A 50 19.69 10.45 14.56
CA ILE A 50 18.51 11.21 15.01
C ILE A 50 18.07 12.32 14.03
N ASN A 51 19.00 12.78 13.18
CA ASN A 51 18.79 13.81 12.16
C ASN A 51 18.48 13.23 10.77
N ARG A 52 18.19 11.93 10.68
CA ARG A 52 17.90 11.18 9.43
C ARG A 52 19.06 11.10 8.43
N GLN A 53 20.29 11.34 8.87
CA GLN A 53 21.47 11.25 8.02
C GLN A 53 22.00 9.81 8.00
N CYS A 54 22.34 9.31 6.82
CA CYS A 54 22.98 8.00 6.66
C CYS A 54 24.46 8.09 7.06
N ALA A 55 25.03 6.98 7.53
CA ALA A 55 26.48 6.88 7.71
C ALA A 55 27.17 6.98 6.34
N VAL A 56 28.25 7.76 6.26
CA VAL A 56 29.10 7.90 5.07
C VAL A 56 30.48 7.32 5.42
N LEU A 57 31.06 6.51 4.53
CA LEU A 57 32.42 6.03 4.69
C LEU A 57 33.36 7.24 4.62
N LYS A 58 34.20 7.39 5.65
CA LYS A 58 35.32 8.35 5.60
C LYS A 58 36.37 7.77 4.65
N GLU A 59 36.96 8.58 3.79
CA GLU A 59 38.14 8.14 3.01
C GLU A 59 39.18 7.59 3.98
N ALA A 60 39.63 6.37 3.72
CA ALA A 60 40.68 5.76 4.52
C ALA A 60 42.03 6.35 4.07
N ASP A 61 42.81 6.89 5.02
CA ASP A 61 44.18 7.40 4.79
C ASP A 61 45.21 6.31 4.43
N ILE A 62 44.76 5.09 4.11
CA ILE A 62 45.60 3.92 3.85
C ILE A 62 45.19 3.32 2.52
N SER A 63 46.14 3.13 1.61
CA SER A 63 45.84 2.53 0.31
C SER A 63 45.38 1.08 0.48
N ALA A 64 44.36 0.66 -0.28
CA ALA A 64 43.83 -0.71 -0.25
C ALA A 64 44.91 -1.78 -0.50
N LYS A 65 45.96 -1.42 -1.27
CA LYS A 65 47.14 -2.27 -1.52
C LYS A 65 47.91 -2.57 -0.24
N GLN A 66 48.12 -1.59 0.64
CA GLN A 66 48.84 -1.78 1.92
C GLN A 66 48.04 -2.63 2.92
N LEU A 67 46.72 -2.48 2.91
CA LEU A 67 45.80 -3.27 3.74
C LEU A 67 45.81 -4.76 3.38
N LEU A 68 45.90 -5.08 2.09
CA LEU A 68 45.84 -6.46 1.58
C LEU A 68 47.18 -7.18 1.62
N THR A 69 48.31 -6.46 1.49
CA THR A 69 49.65 -7.05 1.59
C THR A 69 50.14 -7.19 3.03
N MET A 70 49.38 -6.68 4.01
CA MET A 70 49.74 -6.68 5.44
C MET A 70 51.11 -6.03 5.72
N ALA A 71 51.62 -5.19 4.82
CA ALA A 71 53.00 -4.67 4.88
C ALA A 71 53.25 -3.82 6.13
N ASP A 72 52.26 -3.09 6.63
CA ASP A 72 52.39 -2.25 7.84
C ASP A 72 52.16 -3.01 9.16
N LEU A 73 51.53 -4.20 9.11
CA LEU A 73 51.27 -5.03 10.29
C LEU A 73 52.51 -5.86 10.69
N PHE A 74 53.35 -6.21 9.72
CA PHE A 74 54.61 -6.92 9.96
C PHE A 74 55.82 -6.00 10.17
N ASN A 75 55.72 -4.71 9.82
CA ASN A 75 56.82 -3.75 9.95
C ASN A 75 56.79 -2.89 11.23
N LYS A 76 55.78 -3.04 12.10
CA LYS A 76 55.82 -2.38 13.41
C LYS A 76 56.58 -3.25 14.41
N PRO A 77 57.74 -2.82 14.93
CA PRO A 77 58.36 -3.50 16.05
C PRO A 77 57.38 -3.47 17.23
N MET A 78 57.17 -4.64 17.84
CA MET A 78 56.35 -4.80 19.04
C MET A 78 56.89 -3.94 20.18
N SER A 79 56.41 -2.70 20.30
CA SER A 79 56.43 -1.96 21.56
C SER A 79 55.33 -0.91 21.54
N ILE A 80 54.23 -1.24 22.20
CA ILE A 80 53.50 -0.43 23.19
C ILE A 80 52.22 -1.21 23.51
N ASP A 81 52.12 -1.51 24.80
CA ASP A 81 51.05 -2.22 25.47
C ASP A 81 49.64 -1.96 24.94
N THR A 82 49.06 -3.01 24.38
CA THR A 82 47.66 -3.35 24.66
C THR A 82 47.64 -4.77 25.24
N SER A 83 48.26 -4.92 26.41
CA SER A 83 48.22 -6.16 27.18
C SER A 83 46.79 -6.44 27.68
N ILE A 84 46.50 -7.75 27.87
CA ILE A 84 45.39 -8.41 28.60
C ILE A 84 44.47 -9.17 27.62
N TYR A 85 44.51 -10.49 27.40
CA TYR A 85 45.27 -11.64 27.89
C TYR A 85 45.34 -12.65 26.71
N ASP A 86 46.50 -13.22 26.43
CA ASP A 86 46.65 -14.68 26.44
C ASP A 86 48.13 -15.03 26.41
N SER A 87 48.67 -15.19 27.62
CA SER A 87 49.96 -15.77 27.90
C SER A 87 49.87 -17.28 27.63
N ASP A 88 49.88 -17.67 26.37
CA ASP A 88 50.25 -19.02 25.94
C ASP A 88 50.51 -19.01 24.42
N THR A 89 51.67 -18.49 24.06
CA THR A 89 52.31 -18.73 22.76
C THR A 89 52.73 -20.20 22.66
N LYS A 90 51.76 -21.08 22.44
CA LYS A 90 52.00 -22.38 21.82
C LYS A 90 51.22 -22.46 20.51
N ILE A 91 51.95 -22.13 19.45
CA ILE A 91 51.77 -22.68 18.10
C ILE A 91 50.32 -22.56 17.60
N PHE A 92 50.00 -21.43 16.96
CA PHE A 92 48.81 -21.32 16.10
C PHE A 92 49.01 -22.13 14.79
N SER A 93 49.31 -23.42 14.91
CA SER A 93 49.07 -24.40 13.86
C SER A 93 47.69 -25.01 14.09
N LYS A 94 46.63 -24.25 13.82
CA LYS A 94 45.30 -24.83 13.61
C LYS A 94 44.73 -24.22 12.34
N LYS A 95 44.59 -25.08 11.32
CA LYS A 95 43.65 -24.88 10.19
C LYS A 95 42.43 -24.14 10.74
N MET A 96 42.21 -22.90 10.33
CA MET A 96 41.03 -22.13 10.71
C MET A 96 39.79 -22.86 10.19
N LYS A 97 39.17 -23.70 11.02
CA LYS A 97 37.85 -24.29 10.77
C LYS A 97 36.81 -23.33 11.33
N ALA A 98 36.54 -22.27 10.57
CA ALA A 98 35.53 -21.24 10.84
C ALA A 98 35.69 -20.44 12.15
N ILE A 99 35.52 -19.13 12.06
CA ILE A 99 35.37 -18.25 13.22
C ILE A 99 33.87 -18.19 13.54
N ASP A 100 33.51 -18.46 14.79
CA ASP A 100 32.15 -18.36 15.30
C ASP A 100 31.73 -16.88 15.43
N PHE A 101 30.59 -16.54 14.81
CA PHE A 101 30.02 -15.19 14.80
C PHE A 101 28.73 -15.12 15.63
N SER A 102 28.77 -15.69 16.82
CA SER A 102 27.74 -15.44 17.82
C SER A 102 27.78 -13.97 18.25
N ILE A 103 26.77 -13.18 17.87
CA ILE A 103 26.58 -11.83 18.43
C ILE A 103 26.27 -12.01 19.92
N PRO A 104 27.07 -11.46 20.85
CA PRO A 104 26.80 -11.61 22.27
C PRO A 104 25.41 -11.02 22.60
N PRO A 105 24.56 -11.73 23.37
CA PRO A 105 23.16 -11.35 23.59
C PRO A 105 22.95 -9.98 24.27
N ASN A 106 24.05 -9.42 24.77
CA ASN A 106 24.24 -8.18 25.51
C ASN A 106 24.90 -7.07 24.65
N MET A 107 25.09 -7.29 23.35
CA MET A 107 25.48 -6.23 22.41
C MET A 107 24.33 -5.22 22.28
N PRO A 108 24.58 -3.89 22.35
CA PRO A 108 23.56 -2.85 22.25
C PRO A 108 23.13 -2.62 20.79
N LEU A 109 22.95 -3.71 20.04
CA LEU A 109 22.26 -3.69 18.76
C LEU A 109 20.78 -3.84 19.07
N ASP A 110 19.94 -3.03 18.43
CA ASP A 110 18.52 -3.29 18.39
C ASP A 110 18.34 -4.71 17.84
N LYS A 111 17.89 -5.63 18.70
CA LYS A 111 17.57 -6.99 18.28
C LYS A 111 16.57 -6.88 17.15
N ALA A 112 16.77 -7.69 16.10
CA ALA A 112 15.80 -7.77 15.02
C ALA A 112 14.41 -7.96 15.63
N TYR A 113 13.47 -7.10 15.23
CA TYR A 113 12.15 -7.07 15.83
C TYR A 113 11.53 -8.47 15.72
N THR A 114 11.41 -9.14 16.85
CA THR A 114 10.91 -10.51 16.93
C THR A 114 9.40 -10.40 16.98
N VAL A 115 8.72 -10.80 15.90
CA VAL A 115 7.27 -10.76 15.87
C VAL A 115 6.78 -11.88 16.79
N HIS A 116 6.20 -11.53 17.94
CA HIS A 116 5.79 -12.51 18.96
C HIS A 116 4.79 -13.57 18.44
N ASN A 117 4.09 -13.26 17.34
CA ASN A 117 3.11 -14.14 16.70
C ASN A 117 3.50 -14.40 15.23
N GLU A 118 4.69 -14.94 14.98
CA GLU A 118 5.08 -15.43 13.64
C GLU A 118 4.18 -16.61 13.23
N ASN A 119 3.10 -16.30 12.51
CA ASN A 119 2.26 -17.32 11.92
C ASN A 119 2.95 -17.86 10.66
N LEU A 120 3.69 -18.97 10.79
CA LEU A 120 4.33 -19.64 9.65
C LEU A 120 3.32 -20.34 8.72
N GLY A 121 2.03 -20.30 9.06
CA GLY A 121 0.93 -20.79 8.24
C GLY A 121 0.88 -22.30 8.14
N ILE A 122 -0.30 -22.80 7.79
CA ILE A 122 -0.53 -24.20 7.42
C ILE A 122 -0.37 -24.30 5.89
N PRO A 123 0.11 -25.43 5.33
CA PRO A 123 0.13 -25.63 3.89
C PRO A 123 -1.25 -25.38 3.26
N VAL A 124 -1.31 -24.39 2.36
CA VAL A 124 -2.55 -24.01 1.67
C VAL A 124 -2.69 -24.79 0.37
N LYS A 125 -3.84 -25.45 0.18
CA LYS A 125 -4.19 -26.13 -1.08
C LYS A 125 -4.53 -25.11 -2.17
N ALA A 126 -4.42 -25.50 -3.44
CA ALA A 126 -4.86 -24.62 -4.53
C ALA A 126 -6.40 -24.46 -4.51
N PRO A 127 -6.96 -23.31 -4.94
CA PRO A 127 -6.29 -22.11 -5.44
C PRO A 127 -5.67 -21.26 -4.32
N LYS A 128 -4.41 -20.83 -4.49
CA LYS A 128 -3.66 -20.12 -3.45
C LYS A 128 -2.91 -18.92 -4.02
N ILE A 129 -2.97 -17.78 -3.33
CA ILE A 129 -2.29 -16.54 -3.67
C ILE A 129 -0.96 -16.50 -2.93
N LEU A 130 0.14 -16.29 -3.64
CA LEU A 130 1.42 -16.04 -3.01
C LEU A 130 1.40 -14.67 -2.33
N LEU A 131 1.72 -14.60 -1.04
CA LEU A 131 1.89 -13.35 -0.29
C LEU A 131 3.34 -12.88 -0.31
N GLY A 132 4.28 -13.82 -0.32
CA GLY A 132 5.70 -13.52 -0.31
C GLY A 132 6.50 -14.60 0.40
N THR A 133 7.66 -14.21 0.92
CA THR A 133 8.55 -15.11 1.64
C THR A 133 8.45 -14.81 3.15
N ALA A 134 8.36 -15.84 3.98
CA ALA A 134 8.23 -15.68 5.42
C ALA A 134 9.51 -15.11 6.02
N TYR A 135 9.35 -14.26 7.04
CA TYR A 135 10.40 -13.94 7.98
C TYR A 135 10.29 -14.89 9.18
N ARG A 136 11.43 -15.33 9.70
CA ARG A 136 11.53 -16.07 10.94
C ARG A 136 12.60 -15.44 11.81
N GLN A 137 12.24 -15.00 13.00
CA GLN A 137 13.13 -14.27 13.92
C GLN A 137 13.84 -13.09 13.24
N GLY A 138 13.11 -12.36 12.39
CA GLY A 138 13.64 -11.22 11.63
C GLY A 138 14.53 -11.60 10.43
N VAL A 139 14.70 -12.89 10.12
CA VAL A 139 15.49 -13.36 8.97
C VAL A 139 14.57 -13.81 7.83
N LEU A 140 14.85 -13.35 6.61
CA LEU A 140 14.15 -13.79 5.41
C LEU A 140 14.45 -15.28 5.16
N THR A 141 13.41 -16.11 5.16
CA THR A 141 13.55 -17.55 4.94
C THR A 141 13.47 -17.90 3.44
N LYS A 142 13.46 -19.19 3.09
CA LYS A 142 13.06 -19.64 1.73
C LYS A 142 11.57 -20.02 1.66
N THR A 143 10.87 -20.00 2.79
CA THR A 143 9.49 -20.47 2.92
C THR A 143 8.52 -19.49 2.27
N LYS A 144 7.68 -19.98 1.36
CA LYS A 144 6.69 -19.17 0.66
C LYS A 144 5.35 -19.18 1.41
N MET A 145 4.86 -18.00 1.74
CA MET A 145 3.59 -17.80 2.42
C MET A 145 2.47 -17.63 1.40
N HIS A 146 1.37 -18.32 1.63
CA HIS A 146 0.22 -18.30 0.73
C HIS A 146 -1.06 -18.02 1.51
N LEU A 147 -2.02 -17.41 0.82
CA LEU A 147 -3.41 -17.27 1.27
C LEU A 147 -4.28 -18.15 0.38
N HIS A 148 -5.32 -18.79 0.91
CA HIS A 148 -6.27 -19.49 0.05
C HIS A 148 -7.11 -18.44 -0.69
N LEU A 149 -7.31 -18.59 -2.00
CA LEU A 149 -8.02 -17.57 -2.80
C LEU A 149 -9.43 -17.31 -2.25
N HIS A 150 -10.09 -18.36 -1.76
CA HIS A 150 -11.44 -18.25 -1.20
C HIS A 150 -11.47 -17.53 0.15
N ASP A 151 -10.35 -17.35 0.85
CA ASP A 151 -10.33 -16.56 2.09
C ASP A 151 -10.57 -15.07 1.83
N LEU A 152 -10.36 -14.61 0.58
CA LEU A 152 -10.65 -13.23 0.18
C LEU A 152 -12.14 -12.86 0.25
N ILE A 153 -13.05 -13.84 0.36
CA ILE A 153 -14.48 -13.56 0.56
C ILE A 153 -14.75 -12.84 1.89
N HIS A 154 -13.88 -13.03 2.90
CA HIS A 154 -14.05 -12.46 4.23
C HIS A 154 -13.53 -11.02 4.38
N HIS A 155 -13.24 -10.36 3.26
CA HIS A 155 -12.55 -9.07 3.18
C HIS A 155 -11.13 -9.12 3.75
N VAL A 156 -10.26 -8.26 3.22
CA VAL A 156 -8.87 -8.15 3.67
C VAL A 156 -8.56 -6.70 4.02
N PHE A 157 -7.97 -6.52 5.19
CA PHE A 157 -7.46 -5.23 5.64
C PHE A 157 -5.93 -5.21 5.58
N ILE A 158 -5.37 -4.26 4.81
CA ILE A 158 -3.92 -4.08 4.65
C ILE A 158 -3.53 -2.73 5.26
N SER A 159 -2.82 -2.77 6.39
CA SER A 159 -2.35 -1.58 7.11
C SER A 159 -0.83 -1.47 7.13
N GLY A 160 -0.35 -0.25 7.33
CA GLY A 160 1.08 0.05 7.49
C GLY A 160 1.36 1.53 7.29
N LEU A 161 2.54 1.98 7.72
CA LEU A 161 2.97 3.38 7.58
C LEU A 161 3.08 3.80 6.10
N SER A 162 3.20 5.10 5.84
CA SER A 162 3.49 5.57 4.49
C SER A 162 4.89 5.09 4.05
N GLY A 163 5.05 4.76 2.76
CA GLY A 163 6.32 4.30 2.20
C GLY A 163 6.63 2.80 2.36
N VAL A 164 5.87 2.03 3.16
CA VAL A 164 6.15 0.60 3.41
C VAL A 164 5.72 -0.35 2.27
N GLY A 165 5.33 0.18 1.11
CA GLY A 165 5.03 -0.64 -0.07
C GLY A 165 3.59 -1.18 -0.19
N LYS A 166 2.60 -0.63 0.54
CA LYS A 166 1.18 -1.09 0.47
C LYS A 166 0.63 -1.19 -0.96
N SER A 167 0.73 -0.12 -1.75
CA SER A 167 0.20 -0.11 -3.13
C SER A 167 0.89 -1.16 -4.02
N ARG A 168 2.21 -1.34 -3.85
CA ARG A 168 2.97 -2.38 -4.54
C ARG A 168 2.51 -3.79 -4.14
N PHE A 169 2.22 -4.00 -2.86
CA PHE A 169 1.70 -5.27 -2.36
C PHE A 169 0.30 -5.57 -2.91
N ILE A 170 -0.61 -4.60 -2.92
CA ILE A 170 -1.95 -4.77 -3.51
C ILE A 170 -1.85 -5.05 -5.01
N GLY A 171 -1.03 -4.31 -5.76
CA GLY A 171 -0.80 -4.57 -7.19
C GLY A 171 -0.23 -5.96 -7.44
N PHE A 172 0.68 -6.42 -6.56
CA PHE A 172 1.19 -7.79 -6.61
C PHE A 172 0.08 -8.83 -6.38
N LEU A 173 -0.77 -8.66 -5.35
CA LEU A 173 -1.91 -9.55 -5.10
C LEU A 173 -2.90 -9.57 -6.27
N ALA A 174 -3.21 -8.41 -6.84
CA ALA A 174 -4.07 -8.30 -8.01
C ALA A 174 -3.51 -9.11 -9.19
N ASN A 175 -2.22 -8.96 -9.49
CA ASN A 175 -1.57 -9.72 -10.55
C ASN A 175 -1.57 -11.24 -10.26
N GLN A 176 -1.36 -11.65 -9.00
CA GLN A 176 -1.45 -13.06 -8.61
C GLN A 176 -2.85 -13.64 -8.84
N ILE A 177 -3.90 -12.89 -8.52
CA ILE A 177 -5.30 -13.32 -8.73
C ILE A 177 -5.59 -13.46 -10.23
N LYS A 178 -5.21 -12.48 -11.04
CA LYS A 178 -5.44 -12.48 -12.50
C LYS A 178 -4.76 -13.67 -13.19
N ASN A 179 -3.52 -13.97 -12.81
CA ASN A 179 -2.75 -15.06 -13.40
C ASN A 179 -3.34 -16.46 -13.10
N GLN A 180 -4.17 -16.59 -12.06
CA GLN A 180 -4.77 -17.87 -11.68
C GLN A 180 -6.12 -18.13 -12.35
N ARG A 181 -6.83 -17.09 -12.78
CA ARG A 181 -8.15 -17.21 -13.43
C ARG A 181 -8.36 -16.10 -14.46
N ALA A 182 -8.45 -16.49 -15.73
CA ALA A 182 -8.69 -15.57 -16.85
C ALA A 182 -10.03 -14.82 -16.80
N HIS A 183 -10.94 -15.20 -15.90
CA HIS A 183 -12.31 -14.65 -15.80
C HIS A 183 -12.56 -13.81 -14.53
N VAL A 184 -11.52 -13.43 -13.78
CA VAL A 184 -11.68 -12.58 -12.57
C VAL A 184 -11.38 -11.13 -12.91
N GLY A 185 -12.40 -10.27 -12.83
CA GLY A 185 -12.26 -8.84 -13.04
C GLY A 185 -11.80 -8.12 -11.77
N ILE A 186 -10.73 -7.34 -11.86
CA ILE A 186 -10.20 -6.56 -10.72
C ILE A 186 -10.65 -5.11 -10.84
N LEU A 187 -11.42 -4.64 -9.86
CA LEU A 187 -11.81 -3.23 -9.75
C LEU A 187 -10.93 -2.54 -8.72
N VAL A 188 -10.18 -1.53 -9.15
CA VAL A 188 -9.35 -0.69 -8.28
C VAL A 188 -9.94 0.72 -8.26
N ILE A 189 -10.28 1.23 -7.07
CA ILE A 189 -10.75 2.60 -6.88
C ILE A 189 -9.65 3.37 -6.14
N ASN A 190 -8.94 4.24 -6.85
CA ASN A 190 -7.91 5.05 -6.24
C ASN A 190 -8.47 6.37 -5.69
N LEU A 191 -8.29 6.58 -4.39
CA LEU A 191 -8.83 7.74 -3.68
C LEU A 191 -7.77 8.82 -3.42
N VAL A 192 -6.47 8.53 -3.48
CA VAL A 192 -5.44 9.41 -2.91
C VAL A 192 -4.29 9.71 -3.86
N LYS A 193 -3.65 8.70 -4.44
CA LYS A 193 -2.31 8.89 -5.05
C LYS A 193 -2.35 8.83 -6.57
N LYS A 194 -2.03 9.93 -7.23
CA LYS A 194 -1.93 9.98 -8.70
C LYS A 194 -0.84 9.03 -9.21
N GLY A 195 -1.06 8.42 -10.37
CA GLY A 195 -0.01 7.67 -11.07
C GLY A 195 0.20 6.24 -10.58
N GLU A 196 -0.67 5.72 -9.70
CA GLU A 196 -0.56 4.34 -9.21
C GLU A 196 -1.16 3.30 -10.17
N GLU A 197 -1.77 3.70 -11.30
CA GLU A 197 -2.38 2.78 -12.27
C GLU A 197 -1.40 1.72 -12.79
N GLY A 198 -0.12 2.06 -12.93
CA GLY A 198 0.91 1.17 -13.46
C GLY A 198 1.17 -0.07 -12.60
N PHE A 199 0.78 -0.07 -11.32
CA PHE A 199 0.92 -1.24 -10.45
C PHE A 199 -0.13 -2.32 -10.71
N TYR A 200 -1.24 -1.98 -11.35
CA TYR A 200 -2.44 -2.84 -11.43
C TYR A 200 -2.70 -3.40 -12.83
N ASN A 201 -1.89 -3.04 -13.83
CA ASN A 201 -2.04 -3.46 -15.23
C ASN A 201 -3.51 -3.40 -15.70
N PRO A 202 -4.17 -2.22 -15.64
CA PRO A 202 -5.57 -2.09 -15.96
C PRO A 202 -5.83 -2.23 -17.47
N ASP A 203 -6.93 -2.90 -17.81
CA ASP A 203 -7.43 -2.97 -19.19
C ASP A 203 -8.26 -1.72 -19.54
N ILE A 204 -8.90 -1.11 -18.52
CA ILE A 204 -9.69 0.13 -18.64
C ILE A 204 -9.26 1.09 -17.52
N ILE A 205 -9.02 2.36 -17.87
CA ILE A 205 -8.73 3.42 -16.91
C ILE A 205 -9.80 4.51 -17.06
N LEU A 206 -10.47 4.85 -15.96
CA LEU A 206 -11.49 5.90 -15.91
C LEU A 206 -10.99 7.08 -15.08
N ARG A 207 -10.98 8.26 -15.68
CA ARG A 207 -10.55 9.53 -15.08
C ARG A 207 -11.69 10.54 -15.09
N LYS A 208 -11.56 11.58 -14.27
CA LYS A 208 -12.57 12.63 -14.05
C LYS A 208 -13.19 13.24 -15.31
N LYS A 209 -12.42 13.38 -16.40
CA LYS A 209 -12.86 14.03 -17.64
C LYS A 209 -13.32 13.05 -18.72
N ASP A 210 -13.26 11.75 -18.43
CA ASP A 210 -13.57 10.73 -19.44
C ASP A 210 -15.08 10.65 -19.62
N LEU A 211 -15.55 10.80 -20.86
CA LEU A 211 -16.97 10.79 -21.18
C LEU A 211 -17.62 9.43 -20.86
N GLU A 212 -16.84 8.36 -20.94
CA GLU A 212 -17.26 7.00 -20.64
C GLU A 212 -17.35 6.70 -19.13
N PHE A 213 -16.78 7.58 -18.28
CA PHE A 213 -16.87 7.41 -16.84
C PHE A 213 -18.28 7.78 -16.35
N ARG A 214 -19.14 6.77 -16.30
CA ARG A 214 -20.50 6.88 -15.76
C ARG A 214 -20.73 5.83 -14.68
N VAL A 215 -21.51 6.22 -13.67
CA VAL A 215 -21.97 5.43 -12.53
C VAL A 215 -23.37 5.91 -12.18
N PRO A 216 -24.43 5.38 -12.82
CA PRO A 216 -25.79 5.83 -12.57
C PRO A 216 -26.13 5.80 -11.08
N TYR A 217 -26.65 6.91 -10.54
CA TYR A 217 -26.97 7.01 -9.11
C TYR A 217 -28.15 6.10 -8.71
N PHE A 218 -28.98 5.72 -9.67
CA PHE A 218 -30.12 4.85 -9.45
C PHE A 218 -30.11 3.75 -10.51
N ILE A 219 -30.26 2.50 -10.05
CA ILE A 219 -30.37 1.32 -10.90
C ILE A 219 -31.65 0.60 -10.48
N PRO A 220 -32.59 0.37 -11.40
CA PRO A 220 -33.85 -0.28 -11.06
C PRO A 220 -33.64 -1.66 -10.44
N ASP A 221 -34.50 -1.98 -9.48
CA ASP A 221 -34.63 -3.30 -8.86
C ASP A 221 -36.12 -3.71 -8.94
N LYS A 222 -36.41 -5.00 -8.75
CA LYS A 222 -37.79 -5.51 -8.66
C LYS A 222 -38.54 -4.88 -7.50
N ASP A 223 -37.85 -4.64 -6.39
CA ASP A 223 -38.41 -3.98 -5.21
C ASP A 223 -38.07 -2.47 -5.22
N ILE A 224 -39.00 -1.68 -5.74
CA ILE A 224 -38.88 -0.22 -5.86
C ILE A 224 -38.69 0.45 -4.50
N GLU A 225 -39.40 -0.01 -3.46
CA GLU A 225 -39.26 0.62 -2.14
C GLU A 225 -37.88 0.38 -1.56
N VAL A 226 -37.37 -0.86 -1.65
CA VAL A 226 -36.03 -1.21 -1.15
C VAL A 226 -34.95 -0.43 -1.88
N ILE A 227 -35.00 -0.33 -3.21
CA ILE A 227 -34.00 0.43 -3.95
C ILE A 227 -34.08 1.93 -3.66
N CYS A 228 -35.27 2.52 -3.58
CA CYS A 228 -35.43 3.92 -3.19
C CYS A 228 -34.85 4.20 -1.79
N LYS A 229 -35.05 3.27 -0.84
CA LYS A 229 -34.48 3.36 0.51
C LYS A 229 -32.95 3.28 0.48
N GLN A 230 -32.39 2.33 -0.27
CA GLN A 230 -30.93 2.17 -0.40
C GLN A 230 -30.30 3.39 -1.07
N VAL A 231 -30.89 3.89 -2.15
CA VAL A 231 -30.41 5.08 -2.87
C VAL A 231 -30.48 6.33 -2.01
N ALA A 232 -31.61 6.55 -1.31
CA ALA A 232 -31.73 7.64 -0.35
C ALA A 232 -30.69 7.55 0.77
N ALA A 233 -30.49 6.36 1.33
CA ALA A 233 -29.56 6.15 2.43
C ALA A 233 -28.12 6.48 2.02
N TYR A 234 -27.63 6.00 0.88
CA TYR A 234 -26.25 6.27 0.47
C TYR A 234 -26.06 7.72 0.02
N LEU A 235 -27.04 8.35 -0.64
CA LEU A 235 -26.95 9.76 -1.01
C LEU A 235 -26.86 10.63 0.23
N VAL A 236 -27.76 10.43 1.20
CA VAL A 236 -27.81 11.19 2.46
C VAL A 236 -26.53 10.98 3.28
N SER A 237 -26.05 9.74 3.41
CA SER A 237 -24.82 9.45 4.16
C SER A 237 -23.56 10.00 3.48
N SER A 238 -23.46 9.86 2.15
CA SER A 238 -22.34 10.39 1.37
C SER A 238 -22.25 11.91 1.49
N LEU A 239 -23.40 12.57 1.59
CA LEU A 239 -23.49 14.03 1.68
C LEU A 239 -23.49 14.54 3.12
N GLY A 240 -23.36 13.67 4.13
CA GLY A 240 -23.32 14.04 5.55
C GLY A 240 -24.60 14.76 6.02
N LEU A 241 -25.76 14.30 5.55
CA LEU A 241 -27.08 14.83 5.94
C LEU A 241 -27.68 14.01 7.09
N LYS A 242 -28.65 14.59 7.80
CA LYS A 242 -29.32 13.94 8.94
C LYS A 242 -30.34 12.89 8.47
N ASN A 243 -30.61 11.90 9.34
CA ASN A 243 -31.57 10.81 9.06
C ASN A 243 -32.98 11.27 8.66
N VAL A 244 -33.46 12.42 9.14
CA VAL A 244 -34.77 12.96 8.71
C VAL A 244 -34.84 13.15 7.19
N ILE A 245 -33.72 13.54 6.56
CA ILE A 245 -33.64 13.71 5.11
C ILE A 245 -33.72 12.37 4.38
N LEU A 246 -33.24 11.27 4.98
CA LEU A 246 -33.36 9.95 4.38
C LEU A 246 -34.82 9.61 4.08
N SER A 247 -35.73 9.81 5.04
CA SER A 247 -37.16 9.53 4.84
C SER A 247 -37.77 10.39 3.75
N ILE A 248 -37.41 11.68 3.70
CA ILE A 248 -37.92 12.61 2.69
C ILE A 248 -37.38 12.24 1.30
N THR A 249 -36.06 12.03 1.17
CA THR A 249 -35.43 11.62 -0.08
C THR A 249 -35.96 10.28 -0.57
N LYS A 250 -36.22 9.31 0.32
CA LYS A 250 -36.87 8.04 -0.03
C LYS A 250 -38.23 8.30 -0.66
N ASN A 251 -39.06 9.13 -0.02
CA ASN A 251 -40.42 9.41 -0.49
C ASN A 251 -40.42 10.17 -1.82
N VAL A 252 -39.50 11.12 -2.00
CA VAL A 252 -39.30 11.82 -3.28
C VAL A 252 -38.96 10.83 -4.40
N LEU A 253 -37.94 9.99 -4.17
CA LEU A 253 -37.54 8.96 -5.15
C LEU A 253 -38.68 7.98 -5.47
N TYR A 254 -39.36 7.51 -4.43
CA TYR A 254 -40.46 6.56 -4.57
C TYR A 254 -41.63 7.15 -5.36
N ASN A 255 -42.03 8.38 -5.04
CA ASN A 255 -43.11 9.08 -5.75
C ASN A 255 -42.79 9.26 -7.24
N ASP A 256 -41.55 9.59 -7.58
CA ASP A 256 -41.13 9.67 -8.98
C ASP A 256 -41.18 8.29 -9.66
N CYS A 257 -40.69 7.24 -9.00
CA CYS A 257 -40.73 5.88 -9.56
C CYS A 257 -42.16 5.41 -9.81
N ILE A 258 -43.09 5.67 -8.89
CA ILE A 258 -44.50 5.29 -9.05
C ILE A 258 -45.19 6.10 -10.16
N LYS A 259 -44.92 7.41 -10.25
CA LYS A 259 -45.61 8.29 -11.21
C LYS A 259 -45.02 8.24 -12.62
N LYS A 260 -43.71 8.05 -12.76
CA LYS A 260 -42.95 8.21 -14.01
C LYS A 260 -42.16 6.95 -14.40
N GLY A 261 -42.19 5.90 -13.59
CA GLY A 261 -41.40 4.68 -13.76
C GLY A 261 -39.95 4.80 -13.27
N PHE A 262 -39.38 6.00 -13.26
CA PHE A 262 -37.98 6.25 -12.89
C PHE A 262 -37.83 7.59 -12.16
N PRO A 263 -36.80 7.75 -11.30
CA PRO A 263 -36.49 9.03 -10.68
C PRO A 263 -35.88 10.01 -11.70
N LYS A 264 -35.76 11.28 -11.31
CA LYS A 264 -35.12 12.31 -12.14
C LYS A 264 -33.76 11.86 -12.68
N GLN A 265 -33.41 12.35 -13.86
CA GLN A 265 -32.17 11.98 -14.53
C GLN A 265 -30.91 12.34 -13.71
N HIS A 266 -30.97 13.37 -12.89
CA HIS A 266 -29.84 13.84 -12.07
C HIS A 266 -30.20 13.86 -10.58
N PRO A 267 -29.29 13.47 -9.68
CA PRO A 267 -29.54 13.48 -8.24
C PRO A 267 -29.74 14.90 -7.68
N GLU A 268 -29.13 15.92 -8.32
CA GLU A 268 -29.38 17.33 -8.01
C GLU A 268 -30.89 17.66 -8.02
N SER A 269 -31.61 17.21 -9.05
CA SER A 269 -33.05 17.45 -9.20
C SER A 269 -33.87 16.77 -8.12
N VAL A 270 -33.43 15.61 -7.62
CA VAL A 270 -34.06 14.93 -6.47
C VAL A 270 -33.95 15.80 -5.22
N PHE A 271 -32.77 16.40 -4.98
CA PHE A 271 -32.57 17.28 -3.82
C PHE A 271 -33.28 18.63 -3.94
N MET A 272 -33.54 19.12 -5.16
CA MET A 272 -34.43 20.27 -5.37
C MET A 272 -35.87 19.97 -4.92
N GLU A 273 -36.39 18.78 -5.22
CA GLU A 273 -37.73 18.35 -4.75
C GLU A 273 -37.75 18.10 -3.24
N VAL A 274 -36.65 17.63 -2.64
CA VAL A 274 -36.51 17.55 -1.18
C VAL A 274 -36.61 18.93 -0.53
N ILE A 275 -35.99 19.96 -1.13
CA ILE A 275 -36.12 21.36 -0.66
C ILE A 275 -37.56 21.84 -0.78
N GLU A 276 -38.23 21.57 -1.91
CA GLU A 276 -39.64 21.93 -2.10
C GLU A 276 -40.53 21.27 -1.04
N TRP A 277 -40.32 19.98 -0.78
CA TRP A 277 -41.04 19.26 0.27
C TRP A 277 -40.85 19.89 1.66
N LEU A 278 -39.63 20.31 2.00
CA LEU A 278 -39.29 20.97 3.27
C LEU A 278 -39.89 22.39 3.38
N LYS A 279 -40.15 23.05 2.26
CA LYS A 279 -40.85 24.35 2.22
C LYS A 279 -42.35 24.16 2.48
N THR A 280 -42.96 23.12 1.91
CA THR A 280 -44.39 22.81 2.10
C THR A 280 -44.67 22.18 3.46
N ASN A 281 -43.72 21.40 4.02
CA ASN A 281 -43.87 20.69 5.29
C ASN A 281 -42.76 21.11 6.26
N PRO A 282 -42.78 22.35 6.76
CA PRO A 282 -41.69 22.88 7.57
C PRO A 282 -41.62 22.21 8.95
N TYR A 283 -40.43 21.76 9.32
CA TYR A 283 -40.10 21.44 10.70
C TYR A 283 -39.83 22.72 11.51
N HIS A 284 -39.48 22.56 12.80
CA HIS A 284 -39.06 23.67 13.65
C HIS A 284 -38.10 24.63 12.90
N PRO A 285 -38.34 25.97 12.92
CA PRO A 285 -37.69 26.92 12.01
C PRO A 285 -36.16 26.80 11.99
N LYS A 286 -35.52 26.72 13.16
CA LYS A 286 -34.06 26.55 13.27
C LYS A 286 -33.55 25.29 12.57
N PHE A 287 -34.28 24.18 12.67
CA PHE A 287 -33.91 22.94 12.00
C PHE A 287 -34.11 23.07 10.49
N ASN A 288 -35.27 23.60 10.07
CA ASN A 288 -35.62 23.74 8.66
C ASN A 288 -34.63 24.66 7.92
N THR A 289 -34.33 25.83 8.48
CA THR A 289 -33.35 26.77 7.90
C THR A 289 -31.95 26.15 7.79
N ASN A 290 -31.49 25.45 8.82
CA ASN A 290 -30.16 24.83 8.81
C ASN A 290 -30.06 23.72 7.76
N ILE A 291 -31.09 22.89 7.62
CA ILE A 291 -31.04 21.75 6.72
C ILE A 291 -31.24 22.18 5.26
N THR A 292 -32.15 23.12 5.00
CA THR A 292 -32.32 23.71 3.67
C THR A 292 -31.05 24.39 3.20
N ARG A 293 -30.39 25.20 4.06
CA ARG A 293 -29.09 25.80 3.74
C ARG A 293 -28.00 24.75 3.48
N ALA A 294 -27.98 23.66 4.23
CA ALA A 294 -27.01 22.59 4.00
C ALA A 294 -27.23 21.91 2.63
N ILE A 295 -28.48 21.72 2.21
CA ILE A 295 -28.78 21.17 0.89
C ILE A 295 -28.43 22.18 -0.20
N GLU A 296 -28.90 23.43 -0.09
CA GLU A 296 -28.68 24.49 -1.09
C GLU A 296 -27.19 24.78 -1.30
N ASN A 297 -26.42 24.96 -0.22
CA ASN A 297 -25.04 25.41 -0.34
C ASN A 297 -24.04 24.28 -0.56
N ARG A 298 -24.24 23.11 0.06
CA ARG A 298 -23.28 22.00 -0.01
C ARG A 298 -23.69 20.93 -1.02
N VAL A 299 -24.92 20.46 -0.92
CA VAL A 299 -25.38 19.32 -1.74
C VAL A 299 -25.54 19.72 -3.19
N LEU A 300 -26.30 20.79 -3.45
CA LEU A 300 -26.52 21.24 -4.82
C LEU A 300 -25.18 21.65 -5.45
N SER A 301 -24.35 22.46 -4.77
CA SER A 301 -23.02 22.83 -5.30
C SER A 301 -22.18 21.62 -5.74
N LEU A 302 -22.15 20.53 -4.96
CA LEU A 302 -21.44 19.31 -5.33
C LEU A 302 -22.10 18.59 -6.53
N LEU A 303 -23.41 18.38 -6.48
CA LEU A 303 -24.15 17.60 -7.48
C LEU A 303 -24.34 18.35 -8.81
N SER A 304 -24.30 19.68 -8.79
CA SER A 304 -24.32 20.54 -9.98
C SER A 304 -22.95 20.59 -10.67
N SER A 305 -21.88 20.08 -10.05
CA SER A 305 -20.56 19.99 -10.70
C SER A 305 -20.68 19.24 -12.03
N PRO A 306 -20.20 19.78 -13.17
CA PRO A 306 -20.38 19.15 -14.47
C PRO A 306 -19.88 17.70 -14.53
N PHE A 307 -18.78 17.42 -13.81
CA PHE A 307 -18.19 16.08 -13.73
C PHE A 307 -19.07 15.13 -12.90
N ILE A 308 -19.45 15.51 -11.68
CA ILE A 308 -20.30 14.68 -10.81
C ILE A 308 -21.65 14.45 -11.47
N LYS A 309 -22.24 15.50 -12.02
CA LYS A 309 -23.54 15.47 -12.70
C LYS A 309 -23.56 14.51 -13.88
N ASN A 310 -22.48 14.48 -14.67
CA ASN A 310 -22.35 13.57 -15.80
C ASN A 310 -22.08 12.12 -15.35
N ILE A 311 -21.17 11.92 -14.39
CA ILE A 311 -20.84 10.60 -13.85
C ILE A 311 -22.09 9.95 -13.25
N LEU A 312 -22.81 10.68 -12.39
CA LEU A 312 -23.97 10.15 -11.66
C LEU A 312 -25.26 10.09 -12.47
N LYS A 313 -25.27 10.59 -13.71
CA LYS A 313 -26.47 10.68 -14.55
C LYS A 313 -27.16 9.30 -14.70
N LEU A 314 -28.47 9.25 -14.53
CA LEU A 314 -29.28 8.07 -14.81
C LEU A 314 -29.06 7.61 -16.26
N GLY A 315 -28.94 6.30 -16.46
CA GLY A 315 -28.76 5.70 -17.77
C GLY A 315 -28.55 4.20 -17.69
N PRO A 316 -28.24 3.55 -18.83
CA PRO A 316 -27.94 2.13 -18.84
C PRO A 316 -26.64 1.82 -18.06
N VAL A 317 -26.48 0.54 -17.69
CA VAL A 317 -25.25 0.02 -17.08
C VAL A 317 -24.05 0.42 -17.94
N PRO A 318 -23.00 1.03 -17.34
CA PRO A 318 -21.87 1.54 -18.11
C PRO A 318 -21.00 0.41 -18.66
N ASN A 319 -20.40 0.62 -19.84
CA ASN A 319 -19.63 -0.41 -20.54
C ASN A 319 -18.45 -0.95 -19.71
N TRP A 320 -17.76 -0.08 -18.97
CA TRP A 320 -16.66 -0.51 -18.10
C TRP A 320 -17.11 -1.55 -17.06
N PHE A 321 -18.35 -1.46 -16.56
CA PHE A 321 -18.89 -2.40 -15.59
C PHE A 321 -19.18 -3.74 -16.26
N ILE A 322 -19.77 -3.72 -17.45
CA ILE A 322 -20.02 -4.92 -18.26
C ILE A 322 -18.68 -5.64 -18.54
N GLU A 323 -17.67 -4.90 -18.97
CA GLU A 323 -16.35 -5.45 -19.26
C GLU A 323 -15.63 -5.96 -18.00
N TRP A 324 -15.80 -5.28 -16.87
CA TRP A 324 -15.32 -5.76 -15.57
C TRP A 324 -15.92 -7.12 -15.21
N THR A 325 -17.23 -7.30 -15.37
CA THR A 325 -17.90 -8.60 -15.09
C THR A 325 -17.43 -9.72 -16.02
N LYS A 326 -16.84 -9.40 -17.18
CA LYS A 326 -16.25 -10.37 -18.11
C LYS A 326 -14.79 -10.72 -17.80
N GLY A 327 -14.21 -10.14 -16.75
CA GLY A 327 -12.84 -10.43 -16.32
C GLY A 327 -11.81 -9.33 -16.59
N LYS A 328 -12.22 -8.16 -17.12
CA LYS A 328 -11.27 -7.05 -17.31
C LYS A 328 -10.91 -6.35 -16.00
N ASN A 329 -9.67 -5.87 -15.93
CA ASN A 329 -9.20 -5.00 -14.86
C ASN A 329 -9.63 -3.56 -15.14
N VAL A 330 -10.35 -2.96 -14.19
CA VAL A 330 -10.79 -1.57 -14.27
C VAL A 330 -10.14 -0.77 -13.15
N TYR A 331 -9.51 0.34 -13.52
CA TYR A 331 -8.94 1.30 -12.59
C TYR A 331 -9.71 2.62 -12.65
N ILE A 332 -10.24 3.07 -11.52
CA ILE A 332 -10.99 4.31 -11.39
C ILE A 332 -10.14 5.31 -10.60
N GLU A 333 -9.78 6.41 -11.26
CA GLU A 333 -8.94 7.47 -10.71
C GLU A 333 -9.79 8.58 -10.09
N LEU A 334 -9.95 8.55 -8.75
CA LEU A 334 -10.70 9.55 -7.99
C LEU A 334 -9.83 10.55 -7.22
N SER A 335 -8.50 10.48 -7.30
CA SER A 335 -7.61 11.37 -6.52
C SER A 335 -7.80 12.86 -6.83
N ASN A 336 -8.34 13.19 -8.01
CA ASN A 336 -8.58 14.56 -8.49
C ASN A 336 -10.01 15.10 -8.17
N PHE A 337 -10.76 14.39 -7.33
CA PHE A 337 -12.07 14.83 -6.83
C PHE A 337 -11.93 15.43 -5.42
N THR A 338 -12.93 16.21 -5.02
CA THR A 338 -13.11 16.61 -3.62
C THR A 338 -13.44 15.38 -2.76
N GLU A 339 -13.21 15.44 -1.45
CA GLU A 339 -13.52 14.33 -0.55
C GLU A 339 -15.00 13.89 -0.64
N ASP A 340 -15.93 14.85 -0.69
CA ASP A 340 -17.35 14.54 -0.87
C ASP A 340 -17.64 13.92 -2.25
N GLY A 341 -16.95 14.39 -3.30
CA GLY A 341 -17.04 13.83 -4.65
C GLY A 341 -16.54 12.37 -4.71
N LYS A 342 -15.41 12.08 -4.06
CA LYS A 342 -14.88 10.71 -3.91
C LYS A 342 -15.90 9.83 -3.20
N ARG A 343 -16.46 10.33 -2.08
CA ARG A 343 -17.40 9.57 -1.25
C ARG A 343 -18.68 9.23 -2.02
N VAL A 344 -19.30 10.19 -2.70
CA VAL A 344 -20.56 9.95 -3.41
C VAL A 344 -20.37 9.01 -4.61
N ILE A 345 -19.29 9.17 -5.39
CA ILE A 345 -18.99 8.28 -6.52
C ILE A 345 -18.69 6.86 -6.03
N THR A 346 -17.87 6.73 -4.98
CA THR A 346 -17.50 5.42 -4.43
C THR A 346 -18.74 4.67 -3.93
N HIS A 347 -19.63 5.33 -3.19
CA HIS A 347 -20.87 4.69 -2.75
C HIS A 347 -21.81 4.37 -3.92
N ALA A 348 -21.89 5.20 -4.96
CA ALA A 348 -22.66 4.89 -6.16
C ALA A 348 -22.12 3.63 -6.87
N ILE A 349 -20.79 3.45 -6.94
CA ILE A 349 -20.16 2.23 -7.48
C ILE A 349 -20.55 1.01 -6.65
N PHE A 350 -20.43 1.08 -5.32
CA PHE A 350 -20.81 -0.03 -4.45
C PHE A 350 -22.31 -0.35 -4.52
N GLN A 351 -23.16 0.67 -4.58
CA GLN A 351 -24.59 0.47 -4.76
C GLN A 351 -24.88 -0.24 -6.08
N MET A 352 -24.24 0.19 -7.17
CA MET A 352 -24.38 -0.46 -8.47
C MET A 352 -23.95 -1.93 -8.43
N ILE A 353 -22.80 -2.24 -7.80
CA ILE A 353 -22.34 -3.63 -7.61
C ILE A 353 -23.39 -4.43 -6.82
N ARG A 354 -23.90 -3.90 -5.71
CA ARG A 354 -24.87 -4.61 -4.84
C ARG A 354 -26.23 -4.84 -5.48
N THR A 355 -26.64 -3.97 -6.40
CA THR A 355 -27.90 -4.10 -7.14
C THR A 355 -27.74 -5.07 -8.31
N LEU A 356 -26.66 -4.97 -9.09
CA LEU A 356 -26.47 -5.79 -10.29
C LEU A 356 -25.86 -7.17 -10.02
N LEU A 357 -25.13 -7.34 -8.91
CA LEU A 357 -24.49 -8.59 -8.50
C LEU A 357 -24.90 -8.94 -7.06
N PRO A 358 -26.18 -9.28 -6.82
CA PRO A 358 -26.72 -9.50 -5.48
C PRO A 358 -26.08 -10.69 -4.76
N GLU A 359 -25.49 -11.65 -5.47
CA GLU A 359 -24.72 -12.76 -4.89
C GLU A 359 -23.41 -12.34 -4.21
N LEU A 360 -22.94 -11.11 -4.41
CA LEU A 360 -21.79 -10.55 -3.68
C LEU A 360 -22.17 -9.92 -2.32
N ARG A 361 -23.40 -10.09 -1.83
CA ARG A 361 -23.91 -9.49 -0.57
C ARG A 361 -23.44 -10.17 0.72
N THR A 362 -22.55 -11.15 0.65
CA THR A 362 -22.04 -11.90 1.82
C THR A 362 -21.20 -11.04 2.75
#